data_AF-A0AAE0YTD3-F1
#
_entry.id   AF-A0AAE0YTD3-F1
#
_cell.length_a   1.000
_cell.length_b   1.000
_cell.length_c   1.000
_cell.angle_alpha   90.00
_cell.angle_beta   90.00
_cell.angle_gamma   90.00
#
_symmetry.space_group_name_H-M   'P 1'
#
loop_
_entity.id
_entity.type
_entity.pdbx_description
1 polymer ?
#
loop_
_entity_poly.entity_id
_entity_poly.type
_entity_poly.pdbx_seq_one_letter_code
_entity_poly.pdbx_strand_id
1 'polypeptide(L)'
;MATSCVQITLRLSNLSLTPLKGTLNTACYNPFFLKSFMTISKKCTPGIYIPHRPYGRKVKPKPPKITHFEYSGDLRTLPALNQETLLYNFRGLENEIKGDKTLERLSSVEYATAQELANHRRELVRDRIVKLFGPNSELEQEIALLTLGIRQMIPYCIHFRTDKGNKIFLLKRIFKRRRLLSHLREIDHERFEWLLKELKIRYVIPRDREEHKGWKHDKRVATQEEAKALQRKKLEELKIKYEEEKKSFFEHKSKVMAEIERDLEKYGVDRSFLDDLQVVEKETEKPHKILSWDERVKLGMTGYIKDYYG
;
A
#
# COMPACT_ATOMS: atom_id res chain seq x y z
N MET A 1 18.05 67.29 14.88
CA MET A 1 19.16 67.55 13.93
C MET A 1 19.37 66.30 13.09
N ALA A 2 19.47 66.47 11.77
CA ALA A 2 19.67 65.44 10.73
C ALA A 2 20.92 64.57 10.99
N THR A 3 21.08 63.33 10.51
CA THR A 3 21.25 62.88 9.10
C THR A 3 21.14 61.33 9.02
N SER A 4 20.27 60.76 8.18
CA SER A 4 20.48 60.12 6.85
C SER A 4 21.33 58.82 6.78
N CYS A 5 20.75 57.71 6.32
CA CYS A 5 21.39 56.77 5.37
C CYS A 5 20.41 55.79 4.69
N VAL A 6 20.17 56.05 3.39
CA VAL A 6 20.03 55.17 2.20
C VAL A 6 19.17 53.89 2.27
N GLN A 7 18.05 53.92 1.52
CA GLN A 7 17.41 52.76 0.90
C GLN A 7 17.51 52.88 -0.63
N ILE A 8 17.89 51.78 -1.28
CA ILE A 8 17.91 51.60 -2.74
C ILE A 8 16.98 50.43 -3.05
N THR A 9 16.03 50.59 -3.98
CA THR A 9 15.79 49.68 -5.11
C THR A 9 14.64 50.15 -6.01
N LEU A 10 15.05 50.71 -7.15
CA LEU A 10 14.65 50.47 -8.55
C LEU A 10 13.17 50.17 -8.92
N ARG A 11 12.65 51.11 -9.73
CA ARG A 11 11.50 51.05 -10.63
C ARG A 11 11.65 49.98 -11.71
N LEU A 12 10.54 49.31 -12.05
CA LEU A 12 10.34 48.69 -13.37
C LEU A 12 9.04 49.22 -13.98
N SER A 13 9.18 49.77 -15.18
CA SER A 13 8.14 50.39 -16.00
C SER A 13 7.41 49.38 -16.88
N ASN A 14 6.10 49.60 -16.98
CA ASN A 14 5.15 48.96 -17.87
C ASN A 14 5.49 49.21 -19.36
N LEU A 15 5.33 48.18 -20.20
CA LEU A 15 5.15 48.34 -21.65
C LEU A 15 4.13 47.31 -22.14
N SER A 16 2.96 47.83 -22.53
CA SER A 16 1.87 47.16 -23.22
C SER A 16 2.09 47.18 -24.73
N LEU A 17 1.79 46.08 -25.42
CA LEU A 17 1.74 46.02 -26.89
C LEU A 17 0.40 45.40 -27.33
N THR A 18 -0.32 46.16 -28.17
CA THR A 18 -1.46 45.74 -28.99
C THR A 18 -1.28 46.34 -30.40
N PRO A 19 -2.11 46.04 -31.42
CA PRO A 19 -1.69 45.23 -32.56
C PRO A 19 -1.79 45.98 -33.91
N LEU A 20 -1.24 45.42 -34.98
CA LEU A 20 -1.47 45.91 -36.35
C LEU A 20 -2.04 44.80 -37.24
N LYS A 21 -3.21 45.11 -37.81
CA LYS A 21 -3.92 44.38 -38.87
C LYS A 21 -3.36 44.78 -40.24
N GLY A 22 -3.38 43.86 -41.20
CA GLY A 22 -3.14 44.13 -42.62
C GLY A 22 -3.86 43.11 -43.49
N THR A 23 -4.73 43.61 -44.36
CA THR A 23 -5.76 42.99 -45.21
C THR A 23 -5.28 42.57 -46.60
N LEU A 24 -5.87 41.49 -47.16
CA LEU A 24 -6.53 41.34 -48.51
C LEU A 24 -5.80 41.93 -49.76
N ASN A 25 -5.79 41.40 -50.99
CA ASN A 25 -6.65 40.46 -51.72
C ASN A 25 -6.06 40.24 -53.15
N THR A 26 -6.41 39.08 -53.76
CA THR A 26 -6.73 38.81 -55.20
C THR A 26 -5.84 39.27 -56.38
N ALA A 27 -5.48 38.34 -57.28
CA ALA A 27 -6.20 38.09 -58.57
C ALA A 27 -5.35 37.36 -59.66
N CYS A 28 -6.07 36.67 -60.57
CA CYS A 28 -5.78 36.40 -62.00
C CYS A 28 -5.12 35.07 -62.49
N TYR A 29 -6.00 34.13 -62.91
CA TYR A 29 -6.07 33.35 -64.18
C TYR A 29 -4.82 33.03 -65.05
N ASN A 30 -4.52 31.71 -65.16
CA ASN A 30 -4.50 30.78 -66.35
C ASN A 30 -4.00 31.22 -67.76
N PRO A 31 -3.70 30.27 -68.69
CA PRO A 31 -2.82 29.08 -68.69
C PRO A 31 -1.90 29.07 -69.97
N PHE A 32 -1.30 27.91 -70.31
CA PHE A 32 -0.43 27.63 -71.47
C PHE A 32 1.03 28.04 -71.32
N PHE A 33 1.91 27.06 -71.12
CA PHE A 33 2.90 26.67 -72.14
C PHE A 33 3.70 25.44 -71.68
N LEU A 34 3.88 24.52 -72.62
CA LEU A 34 4.97 23.53 -72.73
C LEU A 34 5.04 22.38 -71.71
N LYS A 35 4.51 21.26 -72.20
CA LYS A 35 5.11 19.93 -72.05
C LYS A 35 6.61 20.00 -72.40
N SER A 36 7.48 19.72 -71.44
CA SER A 36 8.82 19.25 -71.72
C SER A 36 9.30 18.36 -70.57
N PHE A 37 9.88 17.24 -70.97
CA PHE A 37 10.53 16.22 -70.16
C PHE A 37 11.29 16.81 -68.97
N MET A 38 10.85 16.48 -67.77
CA MET A 38 11.73 16.47 -66.61
C MET A 38 11.56 15.15 -65.88
N THR A 39 12.70 14.47 -65.78
CA THR A 39 12.99 13.35 -64.90
C THR A 39 12.21 13.44 -63.59
N ILE A 40 11.68 12.31 -63.13
CA ILE A 40 11.21 12.15 -61.76
C ILE A 40 12.47 12.18 -60.88
N SER A 41 13.03 13.37 -60.71
CA SER A 41 13.81 13.73 -59.55
C SER A 41 12.88 13.51 -58.39
N LYS A 42 13.13 12.43 -57.64
CA LYS A 42 12.52 12.18 -56.34
C LYS A 42 12.70 13.47 -55.55
N LYS A 43 11.64 14.27 -55.46
CA LYS A 43 11.59 15.42 -54.55
C LYS A 43 11.91 14.83 -53.19
N CYS A 44 13.13 15.09 -52.71
CA CYS A 44 13.50 14.88 -51.33
C CYS A 44 12.44 15.63 -50.52
N THR A 45 11.50 14.89 -49.94
CA THR A 45 10.62 15.43 -48.91
C THR A 45 11.54 16.11 -47.91
N PRO A 46 11.33 17.40 -47.57
CA PRO A 46 12.10 18.03 -46.51
C PRO A 46 11.96 17.11 -45.30
N GLY A 47 13.09 16.51 -44.90
CA GLY A 47 13.11 15.58 -43.79
C GLY A 47 12.40 16.25 -42.63
N ILE A 48 11.31 15.64 -42.17
CA ILE A 48 10.67 16.05 -40.93
C ILE A 48 11.81 16.06 -39.92
N TYR A 49 12.15 17.25 -39.42
CA TYR A 49 13.10 17.39 -38.34
C TYR A 49 12.45 16.71 -37.13
N ILE A 50 12.73 15.41 -36.98
CA ILE A 50 12.44 14.68 -35.76
C ILE A 50 13.37 15.33 -34.75
N PRO A 51 12.87 16.11 -33.77
CA PRO A 51 13.75 16.73 -32.79
C PRO A 51 14.61 15.62 -32.20
N HIS A 52 15.92 15.79 -32.29
CA HIS A 52 16.88 14.88 -31.69
C HIS A 52 16.36 14.49 -30.31
N ARG A 53 16.28 13.18 -30.03
CA ARG A 53 15.94 12.64 -28.71
C ARG A 53 16.60 13.56 -27.68
N PRO A 54 15.86 14.16 -26.73
CA PRO A 54 16.46 15.05 -25.76
C PRO A 54 17.51 14.23 -24.99
N TYR A 55 18.78 14.41 -25.37
CA TYR A 55 19.93 13.76 -24.72
C TYR A 55 20.18 14.36 -23.32
N GLY A 56 19.31 15.27 -22.85
CA GLY A 56 19.22 15.68 -21.47
C GLY A 56 18.66 14.55 -20.61
N ARG A 57 19.50 14.03 -19.70
CA ARG A 57 19.03 13.19 -18.58
C ARG A 57 17.85 13.92 -17.93
N LYS A 58 16.65 13.33 -17.97
CA LYS A 58 15.47 13.89 -17.28
C LYS A 58 15.87 14.18 -15.84
N VAL A 59 15.93 15.46 -15.46
CA VAL A 59 16.20 15.85 -14.08
C VAL A 59 15.03 15.35 -13.26
N LYS A 60 15.27 14.31 -12.45
CA LYS A 60 14.23 13.81 -11.54
C LYS A 60 13.85 14.97 -10.61
N PRO A 61 12.56 15.26 -10.43
CA PRO A 61 12.14 16.25 -9.45
C PRO A 61 12.75 15.88 -8.10
N LYS A 62 13.23 16.89 -7.37
CA LYS A 62 13.76 16.66 -6.01
C LYS A 62 12.63 16.03 -5.19
N PRO A 63 12.89 14.95 -4.43
CA PRO A 63 11.87 14.32 -3.61
C PRO A 63 11.26 15.36 -2.65
N PRO A 64 9.97 15.23 -2.30
CA PRO A 64 9.34 16.13 -1.35
C PRO A 64 10.10 16.15 -0.03
N LYS A 65 10.11 17.32 0.60
CA LYS A 65 10.74 17.50 1.91
C LYS A 65 10.01 16.63 2.93
N ILE A 66 10.77 15.84 3.70
CA ILE A 66 10.19 15.07 4.81
C ILE A 66 9.71 16.06 5.87
N THR A 67 8.41 16.01 6.16
CA THR A 67 7.77 16.85 7.17
C THR A 67 7.49 16.09 8.47
N HIS A 68 7.30 14.77 8.39
CA HIS A 68 6.94 13.93 9.53
C HIS A 68 7.63 12.56 9.46
N PHE A 69 7.70 11.89 10.61
CA PHE A 69 8.26 10.55 10.80
C PHE A 69 7.19 9.57 11.29
N GLU A 70 6.04 9.50 10.61
CA GLU A 70 4.88 8.69 11.04
C GLU A 70 5.22 7.19 11.21
N TYR A 71 6.10 6.66 10.37
CA TYR A 71 6.55 5.27 10.44
C TYR A 71 7.33 4.92 11.72
N SER A 72 7.74 5.92 12.52
CA SER A 72 8.32 5.68 13.84
C SER A 72 7.29 5.02 14.79
N GLY A 73 6.00 5.30 14.62
CA GLY A 73 4.94 4.86 15.51
C GLY A 73 4.79 5.70 16.79
N ASP A 74 5.54 6.80 16.96
CA ASP A 74 5.37 7.69 18.12
C ASP A 74 4.11 8.56 17.98
N LEU A 75 3.23 8.54 18.99
CA LEU A 75 1.99 9.32 18.98
C LEU A 75 2.12 10.65 19.74
N ARG A 76 3.12 10.79 20.60
CA ARG A 76 3.30 11.97 21.47
C ARG A 76 4.63 12.66 21.20
N THR A 77 4.60 13.99 21.25
CA THR A 77 5.80 14.83 21.29
C THR A 77 6.43 14.83 22.69
N LEU A 78 7.71 15.20 22.77
CA LEU A 78 8.38 15.30 24.06
C LEU A 78 7.77 16.48 24.87
N PRO A 79 7.32 16.26 26.11
CA PRO A 79 6.85 17.36 26.95
C PRO A 79 8.01 18.31 27.30
N ALA A 80 7.69 19.60 27.45
CA ALA A 80 8.64 20.56 28.00
C ALA A 80 8.98 20.18 29.45
N LEU A 81 10.24 20.42 29.85
CA LEU A 81 10.64 20.28 31.24
C LEU A 81 10.25 21.55 32.00
N ASN A 82 9.89 21.38 33.26
CA ASN A 82 9.73 22.50 34.17
C ASN A 82 11.11 23.10 34.44
N GLN A 83 11.24 24.43 34.38
CA GLN A 83 12.54 25.09 34.50
C GLN A 83 13.05 25.12 35.96
N GLU A 84 12.12 25.23 36.91
CA GLU A 84 12.40 25.32 38.35
C GLU A 84 12.74 23.96 38.98
N THR A 85 12.57 22.84 38.26
CA THR A 85 12.87 21.52 38.83
C THR A 85 14.37 21.36 39.05
N LEU A 86 14.72 20.74 40.17
CA LEU A 86 16.09 20.37 40.50
C LEU A 86 16.64 19.38 39.46
N LEU A 87 17.89 19.59 39.04
CA LEU A 87 18.61 18.66 38.17
C LEU A 87 18.79 17.30 38.83
N TYR A 88 18.86 16.27 38.00
CA TYR A 88 18.94 14.89 38.50
C TYR A 88 20.25 14.60 39.24
N ASN A 89 21.34 15.26 38.82
CA ASN A 89 22.66 15.09 39.42
C ASN A 89 22.70 15.52 40.90
N PHE A 90 21.81 16.44 41.31
CA PHE A 90 21.71 16.93 42.68
C PHE A 90 20.64 16.21 43.49
N ARG A 91 20.06 15.13 42.96
CA ARG A 91 19.07 14.34 43.67
C ARG A 91 19.72 13.71 44.91
N GLY A 92 19.15 13.99 46.08
CA GLY A 92 19.71 13.59 47.38
C GLY A 92 20.33 14.73 48.18
N LEU A 93 20.68 15.85 47.53
CA LEU A 93 21.17 17.08 48.18
C LEU A 93 20.07 18.11 48.41
N GLU A 94 18.80 17.70 48.30
CA GLU A 94 17.65 18.60 48.39
C GLU A 94 17.62 19.39 49.69
N ASN A 95 18.03 18.78 50.81
CA ASN A 95 18.00 19.42 52.13
C ASN A 95 19.09 20.49 52.29
N GLU A 96 20.22 20.32 51.62
CA GLU A 96 21.35 21.26 51.66
C GLU A 96 21.10 22.46 50.75
N ILE A 97 20.44 22.21 49.61
CA ILE A 97 20.09 23.23 48.63
C ILE A 97 18.89 24.07 49.11
N LYS A 98 17.92 23.43 49.78
CA LYS A 98 16.74 24.11 50.34
C LYS A 98 17.17 25.14 51.40
N GLY A 99 17.03 26.41 51.04
CA GLY A 99 17.33 27.54 51.94
C GLY A 99 18.16 28.64 51.28
N ASP A 100 19.06 28.29 50.36
CA ASP A 100 19.80 29.27 49.57
C ASP A 100 19.18 29.41 48.17
N LYS A 101 18.52 30.55 47.94
CA LYS A 101 17.89 30.89 46.66
C LYS A 101 18.86 30.86 45.49
N THR A 102 20.14 31.16 45.73
CA THR A 102 21.15 31.16 44.66
C THR A 102 21.51 29.73 44.25
N LEU A 103 21.68 28.82 45.21
CA LEU A 103 21.94 27.40 44.97
C LEU A 103 20.74 26.71 44.33
N GLU A 104 19.52 27.00 44.79
CA GLU A 104 18.29 26.51 44.15
C GLU A 104 18.23 26.88 42.67
N ARG A 105 18.58 28.13 42.36
CA ARG A 105 18.61 28.62 40.98
C ARG A 105 19.70 27.95 40.15
N LEU A 106 20.93 27.85 40.66
CA LEU A 106 22.06 27.23 39.95
C LEU A 106 21.89 25.72 39.73
N SER A 107 21.20 25.04 40.64
CA SER A 107 20.93 23.60 40.56
C SER A 107 19.66 23.26 39.77
N SER A 108 18.90 24.27 39.33
CA SER A 108 17.68 24.11 38.53
C SER A 108 17.97 23.71 37.09
N VAL A 109 16.95 23.14 36.44
CA VAL A 109 16.94 22.78 35.02
C VAL A 109 17.12 23.99 34.10
N GLU A 110 16.75 25.19 34.53
CA GLU A 110 16.92 26.44 33.77
C GLU A 110 18.39 26.71 33.41
N TYR A 111 19.30 26.49 34.37
CA TYR A 111 20.73 26.78 34.24
C TYR A 111 21.56 25.60 33.75
N ALA A 112 20.90 24.49 33.41
CA ALA A 112 21.53 23.26 33.02
C ALA A 112 22.16 23.35 31.62
N THR A 113 23.31 22.69 31.46
CA THR A 113 23.92 22.46 30.15
C THR A 113 23.07 21.47 29.34
N ALA A 114 23.13 21.55 28.00
CA ALA A 114 22.38 20.64 27.12
C ALA A 114 22.64 19.15 27.42
N GLN A 115 23.87 18.80 27.82
CA GLN A 115 24.24 17.44 28.23
C GLN A 115 23.56 17.02 29.55
N GLU A 116 23.51 17.92 30.53
CA GLU A 116 22.87 17.68 31.82
C GLU A 116 21.36 17.54 31.66
N LEU A 117 20.73 18.35 30.80
CA LEU A 117 19.32 18.21 30.42
C LEU A 117 19.04 16.85 29.78
N ALA A 118 19.94 16.39 28.90
CA ALA A 118 19.81 15.08 28.27
C ALA A 118 19.96 13.95 29.30
N ASN A 119 20.88 14.08 30.26
CA ASN A 119 21.06 13.11 31.35
C ASN A 119 19.83 13.09 32.27
N HIS A 120 19.39 14.25 32.73
CA HIS A 120 18.21 14.41 33.58
C HIS A 120 16.98 13.73 32.97
N ARG A 121 16.71 13.94 31.68
CA ARG A 121 15.61 13.24 30.98
C ARG A 121 15.80 11.73 30.93
N ARG A 122 17.03 11.25 30.69
CA ARG A 122 17.32 9.81 30.63
C ARG A 122 17.05 9.14 31.96
N GLU A 123 17.53 9.72 33.06
CA GLU A 123 17.35 9.14 34.38
C GLU A 123 15.89 9.22 34.85
N LEU A 124 15.18 10.33 34.61
CA LEU A 124 13.74 10.40 34.89
C LEU A 124 12.93 9.31 34.17
N VAL A 125 13.29 9.01 32.92
CA VAL A 125 12.64 7.92 32.16
C VAL A 125 12.98 6.56 32.75
N ARG A 126 14.24 6.31 33.12
CA ARG A 126 14.63 5.04 33.78
C ARG A 126 13.90 4.83 35.08
N ASP A 127 13.91 5.81 35.97
CA ASP A 127 13.23 5.74 37.26
C ASP A 127 11.74 5.46 37.13
N ARG A 128 11.10 6.11 36.15
CA ARG A 128 9.68 5.88 35.89
C ARG A 128 9.43 4.43 35.48
N ILE A 129 10.26 3.87 34.61
CA ILE A 129 10.13 2.47 34.18
C ILE A 129 10.44 1.51 35.32
N VAL A 130 11.50 1.75 36.10
CA VAL A 130 11.85 0.94 37.27
C VAL A 130 10.74 0.97 38.31
N LYS A 131 10.10 2.13 38.53
CA LYS A 131 8.95 2.25 39.43
C LYS A 131 7.73 1.45 38.96
N LEU A 132 7.54 1.31 37.64
CA LEU A 132 6.40 0.62 37.05
C LEU A 132 6.59 -0.89 36.96
N PHE A 133 7.79 -1.34 36.54
CA PHE A 133 8.07 -2.73 36.21
C PHE A 133 9.03 -3.42 37.21
N GLY A 134 9.59 -2.67 38.16
CA GLY A 134 10.55 -3.15 39.15
C GLY A 134 12.02 -3.04 38.70
N PRO A 135 12.97 -3.55 39.51
CA PRO A 135 14.40 -3.42 39.25
C PRO A 135 14.89 -4.23 38.04
N ASN A 136 14.20 -5.32 37.69
CA ASN A 136 14.62 -6.25 36.61
C ASN A 136 14.08 -5.85 35.23
N SER A 137 13.88 -4.55 34.97
CA SER A 137 13.17 -4.04 33.79
C SER A 137 14.11 -3.48 32.71
N GLU A 138 15.22 -4.18 32.43
CA GLU A 138 16.28 -3.66 31.56
C GLU A 138 15.82 -3.45 30.11
N LEU A 139 15.04 -4.39 29.57
CA LEU A 139 14.51 -4.32 28.20
C LEU A 139 13.54 -3.15 28.03
N GLU A 140 12.63 -2.97 28.98
CA GLU A 140 11.65 -1.90 29.01
C GLU A 140 12.34 -0.54 29.14
N GLN A 141 13.38 -0.45 29.98
CA GLN A 141 14.21 0.75 30.13
C GLN A 141 14.91 1.08 28.81
N GLU A 142 15.51 0.10 28.13
CA GLU A 142 16.18 0.33 26.84
C GLU A 142 15.19 0.83 25.77
N ILE A 143 14.00 0.23 25.70
CA ILE A 143 12.92 0.66 24.78
C ILE A 143 12.49 2.10 25.09
N ALA A 144 12.33 2.44 26.36
CA ALA A 144 11.95 3.79 26.79
C ALA A 144 13.03 4.83 26.47
N LEU A 145 14.30 4.51 26.69
CA LEU A 145 15.44 5.36 26.34
C LEU A 145 15.59 5.57 24.83
N LEU A 146 15.38 4.51 24.03
CA LEU A 146 15.35 4.64 22.57
C LEU A 146 14.22 5.56 22.12
N THR A 147 13.04 5.41 22.73
CA THR A 147 11.87 6.26 22.45
C THR A 147 12.13 7.72 22.80
N LEU A 148 12.74 8.01 23.95
CA LEU A 148 13.16 9.34 24.34
C LEU A 148 14.10 9.96 23.28
N GLY A 149 15.12 9.22 22.86
CA GLY A 149 16.07 9.69 21.85
C GLY A 149 15.43 9.90 20.48
N ILE A 150 14.50 9.03 20.05
CA ILE A 150 13.76 9.19 18.80
C ILE A 150 12.96 10.50 18.83
N ARG A 151 12.24 10.77 19.93
CA ARG A 151 11.46 12.02 20.10
C ARG A 151 12.32 13.27 20.08
N GLN A 152 13.51 13.21 20.65
CA GLN A 152 14.47 14.32 20.61
C GLN A 152 15.04 14.54 19.20
N MET A 153 15.29 13.46 18.46
CA MET A 153 15.92 13.53 17.13
C MET A 153 14.96 13.88 16.00
N ILE A 154 13.68 13.51 16.06
CA ILE A 154 12.70 13.83 15.03
C ILE A 154 12.66 15.33 14.67
N PRO A 155 12.48 16.28 15.62
CA PRO A 155 12.45 17.71 15.28
C PRO A 155 13.79 18.17 14.69
N TYR A 156 14.91 17.66 15.20
CA TYR A 156 16.24 17.95 14.65
C TYR A 156 16.36 17.51 13.20
N CYS A 157 15.97 16.28 12.85
CA CYS A 157 16.03 15.77 11.48
C CYS A 157 15.03 16.47 10.54
N ILE A 158 13.92 16.98 11.06
CA ILE A 158 12.96 17.80 10.28
C ILE A 158 13.56 19.17 9.96
N HIS A 159 14.30 19.76 10.91
CA HIS A 159 14.98 21.05 10.75
C HIS A 159 16.23 20.94 9.86
N PHE A 160 17.15 20.02 10.20
CA PHE A 160 18.44 19.80 9.52
C PHE A 160 18.36 18.64 8.53
N ARG A 161 17.69 18.88 7.41
CA ARG A 161 17.36 17.83 6.43
C ARG A 161 18.55 17.32 5.62
N THR A 162 19.61 18.12 5.52
CA THR A 162 20.83 17.79 4.77
C THR A 162 21.73 16.82 5.51
N ASP A 163 21.57 16.72 6.83
CA ASP A 163 22.35 15.81 7.66
C ASP A 163 21.86 14.37 7.52
N LYS A 164 22.52 13.64 6.61
CA LYS A 164 22.25 12.23 6.35
C LYS A 164 22.72 11.34 7.51
N GLY A 165 23.77 11.74 8.24
CA GLY A 165 24.34 10.95 9.32
C GLY A 165 23.34 10.79 10.46
N ASN A 166 22.79 11.92 10.93
CA ASN A 166 21.77 11.91 11.97
C ASN A 166 20.46 11.24 11.52
N LYS A 167 20.08 11.37 10.25
CA LYS A 167 18.92 10.64 9.70
C LYS A 167 19.11 9.13 9.74
N ILE A 168 20.30 8.63 9.36
CA ILE A 168 20.64 7.20 9.44
C ILE A 168 20.65 6.75 10.90
N PHE A 169 21.19 7.56 11.81
CA PHE A 169 21.21 7.25 13.24
C PHE A 169 19.79 7.16 13.83
N LEU A 170 18.89 8.07 13.47
CA LEU A 170 17.47 8.03 13.83
C LEU A 170 16.80 6.74 13.33
N LEU A 171 17.03 6.37 12.07
CA LEU A 171 16.52 5.12 11.49
C LEU A 171 17.02 3.88 12.26
N LYS A 172 18.32 3.83 12.58
CA LYS A 172 18.91 2.74 13.38
C LYS A 172 18.24 2.64 14.75
N ARG A 173 17.96 3.77 15.43
CA ARG A 173 17.24 3.77 16.71
C ARG A 173 15.81 3.25 16.57
N ILE A 174 15.07 3.67 15.54
CA ILE A 174 13.70 3.20 15.28
C ILE A 174 13.70 1.67 15.04
N PHE A 175 14.62 1.17 14.22
CA PHE A 175 14.74 -0.27 13.96
C PHE A 175 15.16 -1.06 15.20
N LYS A 176 16.12 -0.54 15.99
CA LYS A 176 16.54 -1.17 17.24
C LYS A 176 15.37 -1.27 18.23
N ARG A 177 14.61 -0.18 18.41
CA ARG A 177 13.41 -0.17 19.26
C ARG A 177 12.39 -1.20 18.78
N ARG A 178 12.12 -1.26 17.47
CA ARG A 178 11.17 -2.22 16.91
C ARG A 178 11.59 -3.66 17.16
N ARG A 179 12.88 -3.97 17.02
CA ARG A 179 13.44 -5.30 17.34
C ARG A 179 13.22 -5.65 18.81
N LEU A 180 13.52 -4.72 19.72
CA LEU A 180 13.32 -4.94 21.16
C LEU A 180 11.85 -5.09 21.53
N LEU A 181 10.95 -4.32 20.90
CA LEU A 181 9.50 -4.47 21.10
C LEU A 181 8.99 -5.84 20.64
N SER A 182 9.47 -6.35 19.51
CA SER A 182 9.16 -7.73 19.08
C SER A 182 9.66 -8.76 20.08
N HIS A 183 10.88 -8.59 20.58
CA HIS A 183 11.46 -9.48 21.57
C HIS A 183 10.70 -9.47 22.90
N LEU A 184 10.33 -8.28 23.39
CA LEU A 184 9.52 -8.14 24.60
C LEU A 184 8.16 -8.81 24.43
N ARG A 185 7.53 -8.66 23.25
CA ARG A 185 6.25 -9.31 22.93
C ARG A 185 6.32 -10.84 22.96
N GLU A 186 7.47 -11.42 22.59
CA GLU A 186 7.70 -12.87 22.64
C GLU A 186 7.92 -13.39 24.07
N ILE A 187 8.58 -12.59 24.92
CA ILE A 187 8.88 -12.96 26.31
C ILE A 187 7.68 -12.75 27.23
N ASP A 188 7.15 -11.52 27.26
CA ASP A 188 6.09 -11.10 28.18
C ASP A 188 5.12 -10.15 27.46
N HIS A 189 3.97 -10.70 27.08
CA HIS A 189 2.97 -9.96 26.33
C HIS A 189 2.31 -8.85 27.16
N GLU A 190 2.08 -9.08 28.45
CA GLU A 190 1.40 -8.13 29.32
C GLU A 190 2.24 -6.88 29.55
N ARG A 191 3.53 -7.06 29.85
CA ARG A 191 4.48 -5.95 29.96
C ARG A 191 4.61 -5.18 28.67
N PHE A 192 4.65 -5.88 27.55
CA PHE A 192 4.67 -5.27 26.23
C PHE A 192 3.46 -4.34 26.00
N GLU A 193 2.24 -4.82 26.26
CA GLU A 193 1.04 -4.00 26.09
C GLU A 193 1.03 -2.78 27.02
N TRP A 194 1.42 -2.98 28.28
CA TRP A 194 1.48 -1.92 29.27
C TRP A 194 2.48 -0.85 28.86
N LEU A 195 3.67 -1.26 28.40
CA LEU A 195 4.72 -0.37 27.92
C LEU A 195 4.28 0.44 26.70
N LEU A 196 3.55 -0.16 25.75
CA LEU A 196 2.99 0.57 24.61
C LEU A 196 1.99 1.65 25.03
N LYS A 197 1.12 1.32 25.99
CA LYS A 197 0.12 2.25 26.54
C LYS A 197 0.78 3.42 27.27
N GLU A 198 1.84 3.13 28.02
CA GLU A 198 2.58 4.11 28.81
C GLU A 198 3.42 5.04 27.93
N LEU A 199 4.21 4.46 27.02
CA LEU A 199 5.04 5.23 26.11
C LEU A 199 4.22 5.88 24.99
N LYS A 200 2.95 5.49 24.76
CA LYS A 200 2.11 5.97 23.65
C LYS A 200 2.76 5.70 22.28
N ILE A 201 3.10 4.43 22.06
CA ILE A 201 3.70 3.96 20.81
C ILE A 201 2.68 3.08 20.08
N ARG A 202 2.49 3.33 18.79
CA ARG A 202 1.79 2.44 17.87
C ARG A 202 2.76 1.36 17.40
N TYR A 203 2.57 0.14 17.89
CA TYR A 203 3.30 -1.02 17.36
C TYR A 203 2.64 -1.50 16.06
N VAL A 204 3.45 -1.62 15.01
CA VAL A 204 3.04 -2.25 13.76
C VAL A 204 3.73 -3.61 13.70
N ILE A 205 2.93 -4.67 13.66
CA ILE A 205 3.43 -6.03 13.50
C ILE A 205 4.28 -6.07 12.23
N PRO A 206 5.54 -6.55 12.31
CA PRO A 206 6.31 -6.77 11.10
C PRO A 206 5.54 -7.65 10.13
N ARG A 207 5.33 -7.15 8.91
CA ARG A 207 4.92 -8.02 7.82
C ARG A 207 5.98 -9.10 7.69
N ASP A 208 5.54 -10.34 7.58
CA ASP A 208 6.41 -11.42 7.17
C ASP A 208 7.12 -10.99 5.90
N ARG A 209 8.43 -11.24 5.84
CA ARG A 209 9.21 -10.88 4.66
C ARG A 209 8.59 -11.67 3.51
N GLU A 210 7.91 -10.97 2.61
CA GLU A 210 7.46 -11.57 1.37
C GLU A 210 8.67 -12.27 0.75
N GLU A 211 8.54 -13.57 0.53
CA GLU A 211 9.58 -14.32 -0.17
C GLU A 211 9.85 -13.62 -1.49
N HIS A 212 11.12 -13.38 -1.79
CA HIS A 212 11.47 -12.73 -3.05
C HIS A 212 11.06 -13.66 -4.20
N LYS A 213 9.96 -13.31 -4.87
CA LYS A 213 9.50 -14.00 -6.06
C LYS A 213 10.32 -13.50 -7.24
N GLY A 214 11.07 -14.41 -7.86
CA GLY A 214 11.82 -14.13 -9.07
C GLY A 214 10.93 -14.23 -10.31
N TRP A 215 11.43 -13.72 -11.45
CA TRP A 215 10.68 -13.68 -12.72
C TRP A 215 10.10 -15.03 -13.17
N LYS A 216 10.75 -16.15 -12.83
CA LYS A 216 10.28 -17.51 -13.16
C LYS A 216 8.99 -17.88 -12.41
N HIS A 217 8.86 -17.43 -11.16
CA HIS A 217 7.64 -17.63 -10.38
C HIS A 217 6.51 -16.83 -11.02
N ASP A 218 6.74 -15.56 -11.30
CA ASP A 218 5.73 -14.66 -11.88
C ASP A 218 5.27 -15.18 -13.24
N LYS A 219 6.19 -15.64 -14.10
CA LYS A 219 5.84 -16.26 -15.37
C LYS A 219 4.98 -17.51 -15.18
N ARG A 220 5.31 -18.38 -14.22
CA ARG A 220 4.52 -19.59 -13.93
C ARG A 220 3.12 -19.24 -13.46
N VAL A 221 3.00 -18.25 -12.57
CA VAL A 221 1.72 -17.78 -12.04
C VAL A 221 0.87 -17.18 -13.17
N ALA A 222 1.44 -16.29 -13.98
CA ALA A 222 0.75 -15.70 -15.12
C ALA A 222 0.25 -16.77 -16.11
N THR A 223 1.09 -17.74 -16.46
CA THR A 223 0.68 -18.85 -17.35
C THR A 223 -0.44 -19.71 -16.73
N GLN A 224 -0.42 -19.95 -15.42
CA GLN A 224 -1.50 -20.67 -14.74
C GLN A 224 -2.81 -19.87 -14.74
N GLU A 225 -2.74 -18.57 -14.53
CA GLU A 225 -3.90 -17.68 -14.57
C GLU A 225 -4.53 -17.62 -15.96
N GLU A 226 -3.70 -17.51 -17.01
CA GLU A 226 -4.14 -17.58 -18.40
C GLU A 226 -4.81 -18.91 -18.73
N ALA A 227 -4.21 -20.04 -18.32
CA ALA A 227 -4.78 -21.36 -18.53
C ALA A 227 -6.14 -21.53 -17.81
N LYS A 228 -6.25 -21.05 -16.56
CA LYS A 228 -7.52 -21.04 -15.81
C LYS A 228 -8.56 -20.16 -16.46
N ALA A 229 -8.17 -18.98 -16.96
CA ALA A 229 -9.07 -18.09 -17.67
C ALA A 229 -9.60 -18.74 -18.96
N LEU A 230 -8.75 -19.45 -19.71
CA LEU A 230 -9.17 -20.18 -20.90
C LEU A 230 -10.14 -21.33 -20.55
N GLN A 231 -9.88 -22.07 -19.48
CA GLN A 231 -10.79 -23.12 -18.99
C GLN A 231 -12.16 -22.55 -18.62
N ARG A 232 -12.21 -21.40 -17.93
CA ARG A 232 -13.46 -20.73 -17.57
C ARG A 232 -14.27 -20.34 -18.81
N LYS A 233 -13.63 -19.74 -19.81
CA LYS A 233 -14.28 -19.37 -21.08
C LYS A 233 -14.90 -20.59 -21.77
N LYS A 234 -14.16 -21.69 -21.88
CA LYS A 234 -14.67 -22.93 -22.48
C LYS A 234 -15.87 -23.50 -21.70
N LEU A 235 -15.83 -23.45 -20.37
CA LEU A 235 -16.96 -23.88 -19.54
C LEU A 235 -18.19 -22.98 -19.73
N GLU A 236 -18.01 -21.67 -19.88
CA GLU A 236 -19.08 -20.72 -20.16
C GLU A 236 -19.71 -20.98 -21.53
N GLU A 237 -18.89 -21.19 -22.57
CA GLU A 237 -19.36 -21.55 -23.91
C GLU A 237 -20.17 -22.86 -23.92
N LEU A 238 -19.71 -23.87 -23.20
CA LEU A 238 -20.42 -25.15 -23.07
C LEU A 238 -21.74 -25.00 -22.32
N LYS A 239 -21.80 -24.16 -21.28
CA LYS A 239 -23.04 -23.87 -20.56
C LYS A 239 -24.09 -23.24 -21.47
N ILE A 240 -23.69 -22.27 -22.29
CA ILE A 240 -24.61 -21.60 -23.23
C ILE A 240 -25.19 -22.60 -24.23
N LYS A 241 -24.33 -23.43 -24.85
CA LYS A 241 -24.78 -24.48 -25.78
C LYS A 241 -25.74 -25.46 -25.11
N TYR A 242 -25.41 -25.89 -23.90
CA TYR A 242 -26.26 -26.80 -23.13
C TYR A 242 -27.63 -26.20 -22.82
N GLU A 243 -27.71 -24.89 -22.50
CA GLU A 243 -28.98 -24.21 -22.28
C GLU A 243 -29.84 -24.11 -23.54
N GLU A 244 -29.22 -23.91 -24.70
CA GLU A 244 -29.91 -23.89 -26.00
C GLU A 244 -30.46 -25.28 -26.37
N GLU A 245 -29.62 -26.32 -26.26
CA GLU A 245 -30.01 -27.72 -26.48
C GLU A 245 -31.12 -28.17 -25.51
N LYS A 246 -31.04 -27.73 -24.25
CA LYS A 246 -32.06 -28.01 -23.24
C LYS A 246 -33.41 -27.40 -23.63
N LYS A 247 -33.43 -26.18 -24.17
CA LYS A 247 -34.67 -25.54 -24.64
C LYS A 247 -35.29 -26.29 -25.81
N SER A 248 -34.50 -26.60 -26.85
CA SER A 248 -35.00 -27.34 -28.01
C SER A 248 -35.48 -28.75 -27.64
N PHE A 249 -34.79 -29.42 -26.70
CA PHE A 249 -35.22 -30.70 -26.16
C PHE A 249 -36.58 -30.61 -25.46
N PHE A 250 -36.82 -29.58 -24.63
CA PHE A 250 -38.10 -29.42 -23.95
C PHE A 250 -39.25 -29.07 -24.89
N GLU A 251 -39.00 -28.27 -25.93
CA GLU A 251 -40.00 -27.98 -26.96
C GLU A 251 -40.37 -29.22 -27.77
N HIS A 252 -39.39 -30.05 -28.13
CA HIS A 252 -39.66 -31.32 -28.78
C HIS A 252 -40.43 -32.26 -27.85
N LYS A 253 -39.97 -32.37 -26.60
CA LYS A 253 -40.63 -33.17 -25.56
C LYS A 253 -42.09 -32.76 -25.37
N SER A 254 -42.40 -31.47 -25.27
CA SER A 254 -43.78 -31.02 -25.08
C SER A 254 -44.68 -31.34 -26.28
N LYS A 255 -44.16 -31.23 -27.51
CA LYS A 255 -44.88 -31.64 -28.72
C LYS A 255 -45.20 -33.13 -28.74
N VAL A 256 -44.19 -33.97 -28.44
CA VAL A 256 -44.36 -35.43 -28.37
C VAL A 256 -45.36 -35.80 -27.26
N MET A 257 -45.26 -35.15 -26.09
CA MET A 257 -46.23 -35.39 -25.01
C MET A 257 -47.66 -35.00 -25.42
N ALA A 258 -47.85 -33.90 -26.15
CA ALA A 258 -49.15 -33.49 -26.66
C ALA A 258 -49.67 -34.40 -27.80
N GLU A 259 -48.79 -34.99 -28.60
CA GLU A 259 -49.14 -36.05 -29.57
C GLU A 259 -49.65 -37.30 -28.85
N ILE A 260 -48.92 -37.76 -27.83
CA ILE A 260 -49.31 -38.90 -27.00
C ILE A 260 -50.68 -38.66 -26.35
N GLU A 261 -50.90 -37.48 -25.76
CA GLU A 261 -52.19 -37.12 -25.14
C GLU A 261 -53.34 -37.16 -26.14
N ARG A 262 -53.15 -36.65 -27.37
CA ARG A 262 -54.16 -36.76 -28.45
C ARG A 262 -54.45 -38.19 -28.86
N ASP A 263 -53.42 -39.03 -28.95
CA ASP A 263 -53.60 -40.44 -29.29
C ASP A 263 -54.35 -41.20 -28.20
N LEU A 264 -54.03 -40.94 -26.92
CA LEU A 264 -54.77 -41.51 -25.79
C LEU A 264 -56.26 -41.14 -25.81
N GLU A 265 -56.58 -39.87 -26.04
CA GLU A 265 -57.96 -39.39 -26.19
C GLU A 265 -58.67 -40.08 -27.36
N LYS A 266 -57.99 -40.22 -28.51
CA LYS A 266 -58.53 -40.86 -29.71
C LYS A 266 -58.87 -42.34 -29.47
N TYR A 267 -58.06 -43.06 -28.70
CA TYR A 267 -58.29 -44.46 -28.39
C TYR A 267 -59.11 -44.69 -27.11
N GLY A 268 -59.47 -43.62 -26.38
CA GLY A 268 -60.26 -43.70 -25.14
C GLY A 268 -59.52 -44.38 -23.99
N VAL A 269 -58.19 -44.26 -23.94
CA VAL A 269 -57.34 -44.92 -22.96
C VAL A 269 -56.79 -43.90 -21.97
N ASP A 270 -56.91 -44.18 -20.67
CA ASP A 270 -56.38 -43.29 -19.62
C ASP A 270 -54.85 -43.32 -19.56
N ARG A 271 -54.26 -42.20 -19.12
CA ARG A 271 -52.80 -42.01 -19.00
C ARG A 271 -52.11 -43.07 -18.11
N SER A 272 -52.84 -43.63 -17.14
CA SER A 272 -52.38 -44.72 -16.27
C SER A 272 -51.97 -45.98 -17.06
N PHE A 273 -52.56 -46.22 -18.22
CA PHE A 273 -52.19 -47.34 -19.09
C PHE A 273 -50.74 -47.25 -19.60
N LEU A 274 -50.21 -46.04 -19.81
CA LEU A 274 -48.82 -45.86 -20.23
C LEU A 274 -47.84 -46.10 -19.08
N ASP A 275 -48.22 -45.72 -17.86
CA ASP A 275 -47.42 -45.98 -16.66
C ASP A 275 -47.34 -47.49 -16.38
N ASP A 276 -48.42 -48.24 -16.65
CA ASP A 276 -48.47 -49.70 -16.54
C ASP A 276 -47.69 -50.42 -17.66
N LEU A 277 -47.63 -49.83 -18.86
CA LEU A 277 -46.83 -50.32 -20.00
C LEU A 277 -45.34 -49.95 -19.91
N GLN A 278 -44.97 -49.04 -19.01
CA GLN A 278 -43.58 -48.78 -18.66
C GLN A 278 -43.03 -50.04 -17.97
N VAL A 279 -42.72 -51.06 -18.77
CA VAL A 279 -41.80 -52.13 -18.38
C VAL A 279 -40.50 -51.41 -18.07
N VAL A 280 -40.28 -51.16 -16.79
CA VAL A 280 -38.98 -50.73 -16.32
C VAL A 280 -38.08 -51.94 -16.57
N GLU A 281 -37.44 -51.97 -17.74
CA GLU A 281 -36.16 -52.65 -17.87
C GLU A 281 -35.24 -51.96 -16.85
N LYS A 282 -35.33 -52.40 -15.59
CA LYS A 282 -34.26 -52.27 -14.61
C LYS A 282 -33.16 -53.16 -15.13
N GLU A 283 -32.52 -52.73 -16.21
CA GLU A 283 -31.19 -53.20 -16.53
C GLU A 283 -30.35 -52.97 -15.27
N THR A 284 -29.72 -54.05 -14.83
CA THR A 284 -28.97 -54.23 -13.60
C THR A 284 -27.67 -53.42 -13.59
N GLU A 285 -27.70 -52.17 -14.01
CA GLU A 285 -26.59 -51.25 -13.83
C GLU A 285 -26.83 -50.49 -12.53
N LYS A 286 -26.04 -50.85 -11.50
CA LYS A 286 -26.01 -50.12 -10.22
C LYS A 286 -25.93 -48.62 -10.55
N PRO A 287 -26.85 -47.78 -10.04
CA PRO A 287 -26.80 -46.36 -10.36
C PRO A 287 -25.43 -45.82 -9.91
N HIS A 288 -24.62 -45.34 -10.86
CA HIS A 288 -23.42 -44.61 -10.51
C HIS A 288 -23.83 -43.48 -9.58
N LYS A 289 -23.31 -43.46 -8.35
CA LYS A 289 -23.66 -42.44 -7.36
C LYS A 289 -23.28 -41.07 -7.95
N ILE A 290 -24.28 -40.29 -8.36
CA ILE A 290 -24.06 -38.91 -8.81
C ILE A 290 -23.69 -38.11 -7.55
N LEU A 291 -22.38 -37.93 -7.35
CA LEU A 291 -21.84 -37.21 -6.20
C LEU A 291 -22.38 -35.77 -6.20
N SER A 292 -22.82 -35.30 -5.04
CA SER A 292 -23.21 -33.91 -4.85
C SER A 292 -22.03 -32.98 -5.12
N TRP A 293 -22.29 -31.70 -5.37
CA TRP A 293 -21.22 -30.73 -5.60
C TRP A 293 -20.24 -30.67 -4.41
N ASP A 294 -20.75 -30.77 -3.19
CA ASP A 294 -19.96 -30.80 -1.95
C ASP A 294 -19.10 -32.07 -1.82
N GLU A 295 -19.63 -33.22 -2.24
CA GLU A 295 -18.88 -34.48 -2.27
C GLU A 295 -17.74 -34.46 -3.30
N ARG A 296 -17.96 -33.81 -4.46
CA ARG A 296 -16.92 -33.60 -5.49
C ARG A 296 -15.83 -32.65 -5.01
N VAL A 297 -16.19 -31.58 -4.30
CA VAL A 297 -15.21 -30.65 -3.70
C VAL A 297 -14.38 -31.36 -2.64
N LYS A 298 -14.97 -32.22 -1.80
CA LYS A 298 -14.23 -33.05 -0.83
C LYS A 298 -13.24 -34.01 -1.50
N LEU A 299 -13.66 -34.72 -2.54
CA LEU A 299 -12.78 -35.63 -3.31
C LEU A 299 -11.61 -34.89 -3.98
N GLY A 300 -11.87 -33.70 -4.51
CA GLY A 300 -10.82 -32.84 -5.08
C GLY A 300 -9.82 -32.32 -4.03
N MET A 301 -10.21 -32.25 -2.75
CA MET A 301 -9.33 -31.84 -1.66
C MET A 301 -8.47 -32.97 -1.08
N THR A 302 -8.94 -34.22 -1.12
CA THR A 302 -8.25 -35.35 -0.46
C THR A 302 -7.22 -36.08 -1.33
N GLY A 303 -7.18 -35.83 -2.64
CA GLY A 303 -6.12 -36.33 -3.55
C GLY A 303 -6.05 -37.85 -3.74
N TYR A 304 -6.89 -38.62 -3.05
CA TYR A 304 -6.96 -40.08 -3.12
C TYR A 304 -8.20 -40.52 -3.89
N ILE A 305 -8.00 -40.96 -5.13
CA ILE A 305 -8.98 -41.75 -5.89
C ILE A 305 -8.52 -43.20 -5.77
N LYS A 306 -8.89 -43.87 -4.68
CA LYS A 306 -8.81 -45.32 -4.59
C LYS A 306 -10.24 -45.84 -4.59
N ASP A 307 -10.52 -46.69 -5.56
CA ASP A 307 -11.65 -47.63 -5.55
C ASP A 307 -13.05 -47.06 -5.88
N TYR A 308 -13.19 -46.36 -7.02
CA TYR A 308 -14.51 -46.04 -7.58
C TYR A 308 -14.87 -46.78 -8.89
N TYR A 309 -13.95 -47.57 -9.43
CA TYR A 309 -14.26 -48.55 -10.48
C TYR A 309 -14.19 -49.94 -9.84
N GLY A 310 -15.32 -50.39 -9.33
CA GLY A 310 -15.60 -51.81 -9.19
C GLY A 310 -16.20 -52.31 -10.48
#